data_AF-A0A6B0GJA3-F1
#
_entry.id   AF-A0A6B0GJA3-F1
#
_cell.length_a   1.000
_cell.length_b   1.000
_cell.length_c   1.000
_cell.angle_alpha   90.00
_cell.angle_beta   90.00
_cell.angle_gamma   90.00
#
_symmetry.space_group_name_H-M   'P 1'
#
loop_
_entity.id
_entity.type
_entity.pdbx_description
1 polymer ?
#
loop_
_entity_poly.entity_id
_entity_poly.type
_entity_poly.pdbx_seq_one_letter_code
_entity_poly.pdbx_strand_id
1 'polypeptide(L)'
;MKDVESPGGYEPYRRYPVGGMSVDFAAIGIALLLWQGLGIESLFGDLAVAELIAVLFVAGPVVVAHEGTHYLAGRAQGLTPTVHWGLPTPYAVPLRQHVRRGQNLVVLLAPTVVLSGGALVVGSQVASPLVQSVCGFVVLVNTACAAGDLVGAVWLAWQPPGTVVYLDTAQEGAHELYARPESRRE
;
A
#
# COMPACT_ATOMS: atom_id res chain seq x y z
N MET A 1 28.33 15.86 1.57
CA MET A 1 27.87 14.65 0.87
C MET A 1 28.80 13.51 1.25
N LYS A 2 28.33 12.52 2.01
CA LYS A 2 28.98 11.21 2.03
C LYS A 2 28.24 10.38 1.00
N ASP A 3 28.92 9.99 -0.07
CA ASP A 3 28.41 9.00 -0.99
C ASP A 3 28.12 7.74 -0.16
N VAL A 4 26.85 7.34 -0.10
CA VAL A 4 26.50 6.01 0.36
C VAL A 4 27.04 5.11 -0.74
N GLU A 5 28.18 4.46 -0.49
CA GLU A 5 28.71 3.45 -1.40
C GLU A 5 27.59 2.45 -1.66
N SER A 6 27.21 2.31 -2.94
CA SER A 6 26.30 1.23 -3.32
C SER A 6 26.89 -0.07 -2.78
N PRO A 7 26.09 -1.02 -2.26
CA PRO A 7 26.59 -2.35 -1.94
C PRO A 7 27.46 -2.87 -3.09
N GLY A 8 28.60 -3.50 -2.80
CA GLY A 8 29.58 -3.87 -3.83
C GLY A 8 28.96 -4.68 -4.97
N GLY A 9 29.18 -4.25 -6.22
CA GLY A 9 28.70 -4.92 -7.44
C GLY A 9 27.44 -4.33 -8.11
N TYR A 10 26.94 -3.19 -7.61
CA TYR A 10 25.74 -2.54 -8.11
C TYR A 10 26.14 -1.33 -8.98
N GLU A 11 25.69 -1.30 -10.23
CA GLU A 11 25.72 -0.03 -10.98
C GLU A 11 24.69 0.90 -10.33
N PRO A 12 25.02 2.19 -10.09
CA PRO A 12 24.09 3.16 -9.52
C PRO A 12 22.92 3.35 -10.49
N TYR A 13 21.89 2.52 -10.33
CA TYR A 13 20.71 2.64 -11.15
C TYR A 13 19.94 3.88 -10.73
N ARG A 14 19.41 4.55 -11.76
CA ARG A 14 18.61 5.77 -11.73
C ARG A 14 17.90 5.96 -10.40
N ARG A 15 18.22 7.05 -9.70
CA ARG A 15 17.39 7.60 -8.62
C ARG A 15 16.00 7.83 -9.19
N TYR A 16 15.06 6.96 -8.86
CA TYR A 16 13.66 7.27 -9.03
C TYR A 16 13.27 8.09 -7.80
N PRO A 17 12.85 9.35 -7.95
CA PRO A 17 12.16 10.00 -6.86
C PRO A 17 10.93 9.12 -6.62
N VAL A 18 10.95 8.36 -5.53
CA VAL A 18 9.71 7.88 -4.91
C VAL A 18 9.09 9.14 -4.28
N GLY A 19 8.71 10.07 -5.15
CA GLY A 19 8.03 11.29 -4.77
C GLY A 19 6.79 10.83 -4.04
N GLY A 20 6.62 11.33 -2.81
CA GLY A 20 5.52 10.97 -1.94
C GLY A 20 4.23 11.01 -2.74
N MET A 21 3.74 9.85 -3.12
CA MET A 21 2.40 9.72 -3.66
C MET A 21 1.50 9.98 -2.47
N SER A 22 1.21 11.26 -2.25
CA SER A 22 0.35 11.83 -1.22
C SER A 22 -1.13 11.51 -1.48
N VAL A 23 -1.38 10.28 -1.94
CA VAL A 23 -2.67 9.82 -2.44
C VAL A 23 -3.60 9.47 -1.28
N ASP A 24 -3.09 9.14 -0.09
CA ASP A 24 -3.91 8.54 0.97
C ASP A 24 -5.07 9.38 1.49
N PHE A 25 -4.85 10.58 2.03
CA PHE A 25 -5.97 11.36 2.59
C PHE A 25 -6.89 11.95 1.53
N ALA A 26 -6.34 12.37 0.39
CA ALA A 26 -7.14 12.85 -0.73
C ALA A 26 -7.99 11.71 -1.33
N ALA A 27 -7.45 10.49 -1.41
CA ALA A 27 -8.19 9.33 -1.91
C ALA A 27 -9.20 8.80 -0.90
N ILE A 28 -8.94 8.89 0.42
CA ILE A 28 -9.96 8.68 1.46
C ILE A 28 -11.09 9.73 1.32
N GLY A 29 -10.76 11.00 1.08
CA GLY A 29 -11.74 12.04 0.79
C GLY A 29 -12.58 11.75 -0.46
N ILE A 30 -11.95 11.33 -1.56
CA ILE A 30 -12.63 10.92 -2.80
C ILE A 30 -13.50 9.68 -2.57
N ALA A 31 -13.01 8.70 -1.81
CA ALA A 31 -13.78 7.52 -1.42
C ALA A 31 -15.03 7.92 -0.64
N LEU A 32 -14.92 8.81 0.34
CA LEU A 32 -16.07 9.34 1.07
C LEU A 32 -17.06 10.07 0.15
N LEU A 33 -16.59 10.86 -0.81
CA LEU A 33 -17.44 11.53 -1.80
C LEU A 33 -18.15 10.55 -2.75
N LEU A 34 -17.46 9.52 -3.22
CA LEU A 34 -18.06 8.46 -4.04
C LEU A 34 -19.09 7.66 -3.26
N TRP A 35 -18.81 7.38 -1.98
CA TRP A 35 -19.74 6.73 -1.07
C TRP A 35 -21.03 7.54 -0.88
N GLN A 36 -20.92 8.86 -0.70
CA GLN A 36 -22.07 9.77 -0.65
C GLN A 36 -22.87 9.74 -1.96
N GLY A 37 -22.19 9.78 -3.12
CA GLY A 37 -22.83 9.72 -4.44
C GLY A 37 -23.61 8.43 -4.72
N LEU A 38 -23.35 7.34 -3.98
CA LEU A 38 -24.07 6.08 -4.09
C LEU A 38 -25.40 6.03 -3.29
N GLY A 39 -25.77 7.10 -2.57
CA GLY A 39 -27.07 7.20 -1.89
C GLY A 39 -27.21 6.29 -0.66
N ILE A 40 -26.08 5.92 -0.03
CA ILE A 40 -26.05 5.04 1.16
C ILE A 40 -26.42 5.83 2.45
N GLU A 41 -26.86 7.08 2.31
CA GLU A 41 -27.33 7.97 3.38
C GLU A 41 -28.45 7.36 4.25
N SER A 42 -29.20 6.37 3.73
CA SER A 42 -30.37 5.81 4.39
C SER A 42 -30.12 4.90 5.60
N LEU A 43 -28.87 4.46 5.87
CA LEU A 43 -28.59 3.48 6.94
C LEU A 43 -28.27 4.10 8.32
N PHE A 44 -27.81 5.36 8.38
CA PHE A 44 -27.29 5.95 9.62
C PHE A 44 -27.95 7.28 10.04
N GLY A 45 -28.94 7.76 9.26
CA GLY A 45 -29.73 8.94 9.62
C GLY A 45 -29.00 10.26 9.34
N ASP A 46 -28.19 10.74 10.30
CA ASP A 46 -27.53 12.06 10.22
C ASP A 46 -26.17 11.97 9.52
N LEU A 47 -25.97 12.79 8.49
CA LEU A 47 -24.84 12.73 7.56
C LEU A 47 -23.50 12.90 8.29
N ALA A 48 -23.43 13.84 9.23
CA ALA A 48 -22.20 14.14 9.98
C ALA A 48 -21.80 13.00 10.95
N VAL A 49 -22.78 12.31 11.53
CA VAL A 49 -22.54 11.17 12.44
C VAL A 49 -22.15 9.94 11.62
N ALA A 50 -22.78 9.71 10.48
CA ALA A 50 -22.44 8.64 9.55
C ALA A 50 -21.00 8.78 9.01
N GLU A 51 -20.58 10.00 8.69
CA GLU A 51 -19.22 10.30 8.23
C GLU A 51 -18.18 10.12 9.33
N LEU A 52 -18.44 10.61 10.54
CA LEU A 52 -17.55 10.41 11.69
C LEU A 52 -17.40 8.91 12.01
N ILE A 53 -18.51 8.16 11.94
CA ILE A 53 -18.49 6.71 12.16
C ILE A 53 -17.71 6.01 11.03
N ALA A 54 -17.96 6.36 9.77
CA ALA A 54 -17.27 5.76 8.62
C ALA A 54 -15.75 5.99 8.68
N VAL A 55 -15.32 7.22 9.03
CA VAL A 55 -13.90 7.56 9.14
C VAL A 55 -13.24 6.88 10.34
N LEU A 56 -13.82 6.99 11.54
CA LEU A 56 -13.18 6.50 12.76
C LEU A 56 -13.26 4.97 12.90
N PHE A 57 -14.38 4.36 12.53
CA PHE A 57 -14.61 2.93 12.77
C PHE A 57 -14.36 2.04 11.56
N VAL A 58 -14.17 2.60 10.36
CA VAL A 58 -13.84 1.80 9.18
C VAL A 58 -12.57 2.28 8.49
N ALA A 59 -12.45 3.56 8.11
CA ALA A 59 -11.28 4.01 7.34
C ALA A 59 -9.97 3.87 8.13
N GLY A 60 -9.93 4.33 9.39
CA GLY A 60 -8.75 4.17 10.25
C GLY A 60 -8.31 2.69 10.41
N PRO A 61 -9.21 1.79 10.82
CA PRO A 61 -8.92 0.35 10.87
C PRO A 61 -8.48 -0.25 9.54
N VAL A 62 -9.05 0.18 8.41
CA VAL A 62 -8.63 -0.29 7.08
C VAL A 62 -7.20 0.14 6.77
N VAL A 63 -6.82 1.39 7.05
CA VAL A 63 -5.44 1.87 6.87
C VAL A 63 -4.47 1.06 7.73
N VAL A 64 -4.81 0.82 9.00
CA VAL A 64 -3.98 -0.01 9.89
C VAL A 64 -3.86 -1.45 9.37
N ALA A 65 -4.96 -2.02 8.87
CA ALA A 65 -4.97 -3.35 8.28
C ALA A 65 -4.19 -3.42 6.96
N HIS A 66 -4.22 -2.34 6.18
CA HIS A 66 -3.50 -2.23 4.90
C HIS A 66 -1.99 -2.31 5.15
N GLU A 67 -1.46 -1.42 6.00
CA GLU A 67 -0.03 -1.43 6.35
C GLU A 67 0.38 -2.69 7.12
N GLY A 68 -0.51 -3.18 7.99
CA GLY A 68 -0.31 -4.46 8.67
C GLY A 68 -0.18 -5.64 7.70
N THR A 69 -0.93 -5.62 6.59
CA THR A 69 -0.86 -6.66 5.55
C THR A 69 0.47 -6.62 4.82
N HIS A 70 0.96 -5.43 4.43
CA HIS A 70 2.31 -5.26 3.88
C HIS A 70 3.39 -5.80 4.82
N TYR A 71 3.30 -5.44 6.10
CA TYR A 71 4.22 -5.92 7.13
C TYR A 71 4.21 -7.45 7.22
N LEU A 72 3.03 -8.07 7.34
CA LEU A 72 2.90 -9.52 7.46
C LEU A 72 3.36 -10.26 6.19
N ALA A 73 3.02 -9.74 5.01
CA ALA A 73 3.46 -10.29 3.73
C ALA A 73 4.98 -10.22 3.57
N GLY A 74 5.62 -9.14 4.05
CA GLY A 74 7.08 -9.03 4.08
C GLY A 74 7.71 -10.03 5.06
N ARG A 75 7.17 -10.14 6.28
CA ARG A 75 7.64 -11.08 7.32
C ARG A 75 7.52 -12.54 6.86
N ALA A 76 6.42 -12.91 6.22
CA ALA A 76 6.19 -14.26 5.68
C ALA A 76 7.24 -14.65 4.62
N GLN A 77 7.89 -13.68 3.99
CA GLN A 77 8.93 -13.87 2.99
C GLN A 77 10.36 -13.72 3.56
N GLY A 78 10.50 -13.65 4.90
CA GLY A 78 11.79 -13.52 5.58
C GLY A 78 12.37 -12.10 5.61
N LEU A 79 11.58 -11.08 5.25
CA LEU A 79 12.01 -9.68 5.32
C LEU A 79 11.82 -9.11 6.73
N THR A 80 12.44 -7.96 7.00
CA THR A 80 12.26 -7.18 8.23
C THR A 80 11.67 -5.79 7.89
N PRO A 81 10.37 -5.72 7.53
CA PRO A 81 9.71 -4.45 7.26
C PRO A 81 9.55 -3.62 8.54
N THR A 82 9.63 -2.30 8.38
CA THR A 82 9.31 -1.32 9.42
C THR A 82 8.06 -0.56 8.99
N VAL A 83 7.11 -0.39 9.91
CA VAL A 83 5.91 0.42 9.66
C VAL A 83 6.15 1.83 10.19
N HIS A 84 6.04 2.80 9.30
CA HIS A 84 6.10 4.22 9.62
C HIS A 84 4.67 4.76 9.62
N TRP A 85 4.17 5.14 10.78
CA TRP A 85 2.83 5.72 10.95
C TRP A 85 2.79 7.25 10.77
N GLY A 86 3.83 7.82 10.14
CA GLY A 86 3.96 9.26 9.97
C GLY A 86 2.91 9.82 9.02
N LEU A 87 2.38 11.01 9.33
CA LEU A 87 1.55 11.77 8.40
C LEU A 87 2.44 12.45 7.34
N PRO A 88 1.97 12.58 6.08
CA PRO A 88 0.60 12.34 5.59
C PRO A 88 0.32 10.92 5.05
N THR A 89 1.28 9.99 5.08
CA THR A 89 1.15 8.69 4.40
C THR A 89 1.85 7.64 5.26
N PRO A 90 1.11 6.77 5.98
CA PRO A 90 1.73 5.64 6.64
C PRO A 90 2.28 4.68 5.57
N TYR A 91 3.36 3.98 5.87
CA TYR A 91 3.92 3.00 4.94
C TYR A 91 4.70 1.90 5.67
N ALA A 92 4.58 0.66 5.19
CA ALA A 92 5.35 -0.48 5.66
C ALA A 92 6.39 -0.91 4.60
N VAL A 93 7.67 -0.82 4.93
CA VAL A 93 8.73 -1.12 3.95
C VAL A 93 9.97 -1.79 4.56
N PRO A 94 10.56 -2.80 3.89
CA PRO A 94 11.83 -3.38 4.30
C PRO A 94 13.00 -2.45 3.94
N LEU A 95 13.41 -1.62 4.89
CA LEU A 95 14.58 -0.75 4.75
C LEU A 95 15.88 -1.55 4.78
N ARG A 96 16.86 -1.09 4.00
CA ARG A 96 18.23 -1.62 3.93
C ARG A 96 18.33 -3.11 3.63
N GLN A 97 17.41 -3.60 2.81
CA GLN A 97 17.31 -5.01 2.43
C GLN A 97 17.17 -5.16 0.93
N HIS A 98 17.78 -6.22 0.41
CA HIS A 98 17.61 -6.64 -0.98
C HIS A 98 16.32 -7.45 -1.11
N VAL A 99 15.33 -6.86 -1.77
CA VAL A 99 14.02 -7.49 -1.99
C VAL A 99 13.92 -7.90 -3.45
N ARG A 100 13.73 -9.18 -3.73
CA ARG A 100 13.56 -9.64 -5.11
C ARG A 100 12.25 -9.09 -5.69
N ARG A 101 12.22 -8.90 -7.00
CA ARG A 101 11.04 -8.47 -7.78
C ARG A 101 9.78 -9.23 -7.38
N GLY A 102 9.85 -10.57 -7.37
CA GLY A 102 8.72 -11.40 -6.99
C GLY A 102 8.25 -11.16 -5.56
N GLN A 103 9.18 -10.99 -4.62
CA GLN A 103 8.84 -10.74 -3.22
C GLN A 103 8.15 -9.38 -3.05
N ASN A 104 8.69 -8.35 -3.71
CA ASN A 104 8.16 -7.01 -3.62
C ASN A 104 6.78 -6.89 -4.32
N LEU A 105 6.57 -7.59 -5.45
CA LEU A 105 5.24 -7.71 -6.07
C LEU A 105 4.21 -8.33 -5.12
N VAL A 106 4.58 -9.41 -4.40
CA VAL A 106 3.69 -10.04 -3.41
C VAL A 106 3.35 -9.08 -2.29
N VAL A 107 4.34 -8.33 -1.75
CA VAL A 107 4.09 -7.32 -0.71
C VAL A 107 3.13 -6.26 -1.23
N LEU A 108 3.45 -5.60 -2.35
CA LEU A 108 2.64 -4.52 -2.93
C LEU A 108 1.19 -4.95 -3.20
N LEU A 109 0.97 -6.17 -3.71
CA LEU A 109 -0.38 -6.64 -4.05
C LEU A 109 -1.14 -7.23 -2.85
N ALA A 110 -0.47 -7.53 -1.73
CA ALA A 110 -1.09 -8.25 -0.61
C ALA A 110 -2.31 -7.53 -0.01
N PRO A 111 -2.28 -6.22 0.31
CA PRO A 111 -3.46 -5.55 0.86
C PRO A 111 -4.65 -5.57 -0.08
N THR A 112 -4.43 -5.39 -1.39
CA THR A 112 -5.50 -5.45 -2.39
C THR A 112 -6.15 -6.84 -2.40
N VAL A 113 -5.34 -7.89 -2.45
CA VAL A 113 -5.83 -9.28 -2.51
C VAL A 113 -6.53 -9.67 -1.20
N VAL A 114 -5.92 -9.38 -0.05
CA VAL A 114 -6.42 -9.81 1.26
C VAL A 114 -7.65 -9.01 1.68
N LEU A 115 -7.56 -7.67 1.65
CA LEU A 115 -8.63 -6.82 2.18
C LEU A 115 -9.76 -6.64 1.18
N SER A 116 -9.48 -6.24 -0.06
CA SER A 116 -10.54 -6.08 -1.06
C SER A 116 -11.12 -7.43 -1.48
N GLY A 117 -10.27 -8.43 -1.73
CA GLY A 117 -10.73 -9.79 -2.05
C GLY A 117 -11.55 -10.40 -0.90
N GLY A 118 -11.08 -10.30 0.34
CA GLY A 118 -11.80 -10.77 1.52
C GLY A 118 -13.13 -10.06 1.73
N ALA A 119 -13.17 -8.74 1.60
CA ALA A 119 -14.40 -7.96 1.74
C ALA A 119 -15.43 -8.30 0.64
N LEU A 120 -15.00 -8.49 -0.61
CA LEU A 120 -15.88 -8.92 -1.70
C LEU A 120 -16.46 -10.32 -1.45
N VAL A 121 -15.64 -11.26 -0.97
CA VAL A 121 -16.11 -12.61 -0.62
C VAL A 121 -17.12 -12.52 0.51
N VAL A 122 -16.80 -11.88 1.63
CA VAL A 122 -17.70 -11.75 2.79
C VAL A 122 -19.01 -11.05 2.39
N GLY A 123 -18.93 -9.93 1.68
CA GLY A 123 -20.10 -9.17 1.22
C GLY A 123 -21.02 -9.98 0.29
N SER A 124 -20.45 -10.83 -0.56
CA SER A 124 -21.24 -11.69 -1.47
C SER A 124 -21.98 -12.83 -0.77
N GLN A 125 -21.48 -13.29 0.39
CA GLN A 125 -22.04 -14.44 1.11
C GLN A 125 -23.06 -14.04 2.18
N VAL A 126 -23.07 -12.78 2.62
CA VAL A 126 -23.93 -12.31 3.69
C VAL A 126 -25.05 -11.43 3.14
N ALA A 127 -26.29 -11.92 3.23
CA ALA A 127 -27.49 -11.21 2.80
C ALA A 127 -27.95 -10.14 3.82
N SER A 128 -27.02 -9.30 4.27
CA SER A 128 -27.29 -8.16 5.15
C SER A 128 -26.85 -6.88 4.45
N PRO A 129 -27.76 -5.91 4.19
CA PRO A 129 -27.42 -4.64 3.57
C PRO A 129 -26.31 -3.90 4.32
N LEU A 130 -26.33 -3.94 5.66
CA LEU A 130 -25.30 -3.33 6.48
C LEU A 130 -23.92 -3.95 6.24
N VAL A 131 -23.83 -5.28 6.19
CA VAL A 131 -22.55 -5.98 5.95
C VAL A 131 -22.03 -5.67 4.54
N GLN A 132 -22.91 -5.68 3.54
CA GLN A 132 -22.56 -5.34 2.16
C GLN A 132 -22.06 -3.89 2.05
N SER A 133 -22.71 -2.95 2.74
CA SER A 133 -22.27 -1.56 2.84
C SER A 133 -20.88 -1.47 3.46
N VAL A 134 -20.65 -2.06 4.63
CA VAL A 134 -19.33 -2.04 5.29
C VAL A 134 -18.25 -2.65 4.39
N CYS A 135 -18.52 -3.81 3.77
CA CYS A 135 -17.58 -4.43 2.83
C CYS A 135 -17.30 -3.55 1.61
N GLY A 136 -18.32 -2.90 1.04
CA GLY A 136 -18.16 -1.95 -0.06
C GLY A 136 -17.28 -0.76 0.34
N PHE A 137 -17.45 -0.23 1.55
CA PHE A 137 -16.63 0.86 2.06
C PHE A 137 -15.18 0.42 2.32
N VAL A 138 -14.96 -0.79 2.85
CA VAL A 138 -13.61 -1.37 2.99
C VAL A 138 -12.91 -1.48 1.64
N VAL A 139 -13.59 -1.99 0.60
CA VAL A 139 -13.04 -2.07 -0.76
C VAL A 139 -12.67 -0.68 -1.27
N LEU A 140 -13.54 0.30 -1.06
CA LEU A 140 -13.35 1.66 -1.54
C LEU A 140 -12.13 2.34 -0.88
N VAL A 141 -12.06 2.32 0.45
CA VAL A 141 -10.92 2.89 1.21
C VAL A 141 -9.63 2.16 0.89
N ASN A 142 -9.64 0.82 0.86
CA ASN A 142 -8.44 0.06 0.55
C ASN A 142 -7.95 0.31 -0.88
N THR A 143 -8.86 0.49 -1.85
CA THR A 143 -8.49 0.84 -3.24
C THR A 143 -7.83 2.21 -3.32
N ALA A 144 -8.33 3.17 -2.54
CA ALA A 144 -7.72 4.49 -2.39
C ALA A 144 -6.28 4.40 -1.85
N CYS A 145 -6.05 3.65 -0.77
CA CYS A 145 -4.72 3.43 -0.20
C CYS A 145 -3.79 2.65 -1.15
N ALA A 146 -4.32 1.60 -1.80
CA ALA A 146 -3.55 0.72 -2.68
C ALA A 146 -3.16 1.37 -4.03
N ALA A 147 -3.61 2.58 -4.34
CA ALA A 147 -3.32 3.21 -5.63
C ALA A 147 -1.80 3.32 -5.88
N GLY A 148 -1.04 3.74 -4.86
CA GLY A 148 0.42 3.79 -4.92
C GLY A 148 1.05 2.40 -5.10
N ASP A 149 0.53 1.40 -4.39
CA ASP A 149 1.00 0.01 -4.48
C ASP A 149 0.77 -0.59 -5.85
N LEU A 150 -0.40 -0.38 -6.44
CA LEU A 150 -0.75 -0.88 -7.76
C LEU A 150 0.15 -0.25 -8.83
N VAL A 151 0.39 1.06 -8.75
CA VAL A 151 1.34 1.74 -9.64
C VAL A 151 2.74 1.17 -9.45
N GLY A 152 3.19 0.97 -8.21
CA GLY A 152 4.47 0.34 -7.89
C GLY A 152 4.58 -1.09 -8.41
N ALA A 153 3.51 -1.87 -8.28
CA ALA A 153 3.45 -3.26 -8.73
C ALA A 153 3.48 -3.35 -10.26
N VAL A 154 2.73 -2.48 -10.96
CA VAL A 154 2.77 -2.38 -12.43
C VAL A 154 4.16 -1.98 -12.91
N TRP A 155 4.75 -0.94 -12.32
CA TRP A 155 6.10 -0.51 -12.65
C TRP A 155 7.12 -1.64 -12.45
N LEU A 156 7.03 -2.36 -11.33
CA LEU A 156 7.92 -3.46 -11.00
C LEU A 156 7.68 -4.70 -11.87
N ALA A 157 6.43 -4.93 -12.30
CA ALA A 157 6.07 -5.98 -13.24
C ALA A 157 6.68 -5.73 -14.63
N TRP A 158 6.87 -4.48 -15.03
CA TRP A 158 7.58 -4.12 -16.27
C TRP A 158 9.10 -4.20 -16.18
N GLN A 159 9.67 -4.35 -14.97
CA GLN A 159 11.11 -4.54 -14.83
C GLN A 159 11.54 -5.97 -15.26
N PRO A 160 12.78 -6.15 -15.73
CA PRO A 160 13.31 -7.46 -16.10
C PRO A 160 13.20 -8.51 -14.99
N PRO A 161 13.11 -9.80 -15.33
CA PRO A 161 13.28 -10.89 -14.37
C PRO A 161 14.61 -10.77 -13.63
N GLY A 162 14.60 -11.09 -12.33
CA GLY A 162 15.79 -10.97 -11.49
C GLY A 162 16.05 -9.57 -10.91
N THR A 163 15.22 -8.57 -11.22
CA THR A 163 15.29 -7.26 -10.55
C THR A 163 15.28 -7.42 -9.03
N VAL A 164 16.25 -6.80 -8.36
CA VAL A 164 16.29 -6.67 -6.90
C VAL A 164 16.09 -5.21 -6.54
N VAL A 165 15.11 -4.93 -5.70
CA VAL A 165 14.83 -3.63 -5.12
C VAL A 165 15.57 -3.49 -3.80
N TYR A 166 16.35 -2.43 -3.65
CA TYR A 166 16.89 -2.00 -2.36
C TYR A 166 16.35 -0.62 -2.05
N LEU A 167 15.88 -0.41 -0.83
CA LEU A 167 15.41 0.88 -0.35
C LEU A 167 16.27 1.31 0.83
N ASP A 168 16.94 2.45 0.73
CA ASP A 168 17.52 3.11 1.88
C ASP A 168 16.77 4.42 2.16
N THR A 169 16.74 4.81 3.43
CA THR A 169 16.41 6.18 3.80
C THR A 169 17.63 7.03 3.53
N ALA A 170 17.64 7.80 2.43
CA ALA A 170 18.63 8.86 2.28
C ALA A 170 18.40 9.91 3.38
N GLN A 171 19.45 10.65 3.77
CA GLN A 171 19.27 11.87 4.56
C GLN A 171 18.24 12.76 3.84
N GLU A 172 17.26 13.28 4.58
CA GLU A 172 16.14 14.12 4.10
C GLU A 172 14.88 13.39 3.57
N GLY A 173 14.68 12.11 3.89
CA GLY A 173 13.37 11.45 3.66
C GLY A 173 13.10 11.07 2.20
N ALA A 174 14.12 11.14 1.35
CA ALA A 174 14.08 10.56 0.02
C ALA A 174 14.41 9.05 0.11
N HIS A 175 13.57 8.22 -0.52
CA HIS A 175 13.87 6.80 -0.67
C HIS A 175 14.59 6.57 -2.00
N GLU A 176 15.78 5.98 -1.94
CA GLU A 176 16.51 5.58 -3.14
C GLU A 176 16.20 4.13 -3.48
N LEU A 177 15.68 3.90 -4.68
CA LEU A 177 15.37 2.58 -5.20
C LEU A 177 16.46 2.12 -6.17
N TYR A 178 17.08 0.99 -5.86
CA TYR A 178 18.08 0.34 -6.73
C TYR A 178 17.45 -0.87 -7.42
N ALA A 179 17.68 -1.07 -8.73
CA ALA A 179 17.16 -2.20 -9.51
C ALA A 179 18.24 -2.77 -10.45
N ARG A 180 18.51 -4.08 -10.39
CA ARG A 180 19.46 -4.78 -11.30
C ARG A 180 18.90 -6.12 -11.80
N PRO A 181 18.96 -6.45 -13.10
CA PRO A 181 18.70 -7.81 -13.59
C PRO A 181 19.72 -8.79 -13.00
N GLU A 182 19.29 -9.99 -12.60
CA GLU A 182 20.13 -11.00 -11.92
C GLU A 182 21.25 -11.58 -12.81
N SER A 183 21.29 -11.23 -14.11
CA SER A 183 22.21 -11.78 -15.12
C SER A 183 23.68 -11.32 -15.05
N ARG A 184 24.14 -10.85 -13.89
CA ARG A 184 25.57 -10.63 -13.59
C ARG A 184 25.87 -11.11 -12.16
N ARG A 185 25.58 -12.37 -11.89
CA ARG A 185 26.46 -13.16 -11.02
C ARG A 185 27.57 -13.67 -11.93
N GLU A 186 28.80 -13.48 -11.45
CA GLU A 186 30.09 -13.73 -12.10
C GLU A 186 30.14 -14.96 -13.02
#